data_AF-A0A9E6AFE6-F1
#
_entry.id   AF-A0A9E6AFE6-F1
#
_cell.length_a   1.000
_cell.length_b   1.000
_cell.length_c   1.000
_cell.angle_alpha   90.00
_cell.angle_beta   90.00
_cell.angle_gamma   90.00
#
_symmetry.space_group_name_H-M   'P 1'
#
loop_
_entity.id
_entity.type
_entity.pdbx_description
1 polymer ?
#
loop_
_entity_poly.entity_id
_entity_poly.type
_entity_poly.pdbx_seq_one_letter_code
_entity_poly.pdbx_strand_id
1 'polypeptide(L)'
;MSDAILNGPITSTGPFPEQSRRLRLGVVGGGRISQTQAMAARMTNRWEIVAGALSSDPTRSKARAGEWFIEPDRAYAGFAEMASAEAARPEGVDAVMLTTPNNAHFPAAMAFLEAGI
;
A
#
# COMPACT_ATOMS: atom_id res chain seq x y z
N MET A 1 2.80 -7.63 18.86
CA MET A 1 1.76 -8.47 18.26
C MET A 1 0.93 -7.55 17.40
N SER A 2 0.75 -7.82 16.11
CA SER A 2 -0.09 -6.97 15.25
C SER A 2 -1.53 -7.05 15.73
N ASP A 3 -2.17 -5.90 15.94
CA ASP A 3 -3.60 -5.86 16.24
C ASP A 3 -4.37 -6.56 15.11
N ALA A 4 -5.31 -7.43 15.48
CA ALA A 4 -6.15 -8.11 14.51
C ALA A 4 -6.92 -7.07 13.68
N ILE A 5 -6.86 -7.16 12.35
CA ILE A 5 -7.55 -6.25 11.43
C ILE A 5 -9.07 -6.36 11.57
N LEU A 6 -9.58 -7.54 11.93
CA LEU A 6 -11.00 -7.83 12.03
C LEU A 6 -11.40 -7.99 13.50
N ASN A 7 -12.51 -7.38 13.89
CA ASN A 7 -13.12 -7.48 15.23
C ASN A 7 -13.88 -8.81 15.45
N GLY A 8 -13.47 -9.88 14.78
CA GLY A 8 -14.13 -11.19 14.84
C GLY A 8 -13.72 -12.12 13.69
N PRO A 9 -14.10 -13.40 13.76
CA PRO A 9 -13.80 -14.38 12.72
C PRO A 9 -14.65 -14.16 11.46
N ILE A 10 -14.12 -14.56 10.31
CA ILE A 10 -14.91 -14.69 9.08
C ILE A 10 -15.76 -15.96 9.20
N THR A 11 -17.06 -15.85 8.90
CA THR A 11 -18.00 -16.98 8.90
C THR A 11 -18.68 -17.09 7.54
N SER A 12 -19.19 -18.27 7.19
CA SER A 12 -19.81 -18.52 5.88
C SER A 12 -21.25 -18.00 5.76
N THR A 13 -21.92 -17.73 6.89
CA THR A 13 -23.36 -17.39 6.94
C THR A 13 -23.66 -16.12 7.73
N GLY A 14 -22.67 -15.53 8.41
CA GLY A 14 -22.82 -14.30 9.18
C GLY A 14 -22.40 -13.03 8.42
N PRO A 15 -22.63 -11.85 9.01
CA PRO A 15 -22.11 -10.60 8.45
C PRO A 15 -20.58 -10.62 8.43
N PHE A 16 -19.99 -9.91 7.47
CA PHE A 16 -18.54 -9.73 7.43
C PHE A 16 -18.09 -8.91 8.66
N PRO A 17 -17.06 -9.35 9.40
CA PRO A 17 -16.65 -8.65 10.62
C PRO A 17 -16.20 -7.22 10.34
N GLU A 18 -16.46 -6.33 11.30
CA GLU A 18 -15.99 -4.95 11.24
C GLU A 18 -14.46 -4.88 11.33
N GLN A 19 -13.89 -3.84 10.72
CA GLN A 19 -12.45 -3.59 10.79
C GLN A 19 -12.12 -2.82 12.07
N SER A 20 -11.02 -3.19 12.74
CA SER A 20 -10.53 -2.51 13.95
C SER A 20 -9.90 -1.14 13.65
N ARG A 21 -9.39 -0.97 12.43
CA ARG A 21 -8.79 0.27 11.89
C ARG A 21 -8.92 0.33 10.37
N ARG A 22 -8.60 1.49 9.77
CA ARG A 22 -8.40 1.56 8.32
C ARG A 22 -7.23 0.67 7.91
N LEU A 23 -7.34 0.07 6.73
CA LEU A 23 -6.28 -0.71 6.11
C LEU A 23 -5.20 0.21 5.56
N ARG A 24 -3.94 -0.16 5.76
CA ARG A 24 -2.75 0.56 5.32
C ARG A 24 -2.43 0.13 3.89
N LEU A 25 -2.48 1.06 2.96
CA LEU A 25 -2.23 0.81 1.55
C LEU A 25 -0.87 1.36 1.15
N GLY A 26 -0.05 0.50 0.56
CA GLY A 26 1.12 0.89 -0.21
C GLY A 26 0.77 1.14 -1.67
N VAL A 27 1.48 2.04 -2.35
CA VAL A 27 1.25 2.32 -3.77
C VAL A 27 2.54 2.23 -4.59
N VAL A 28 2.51 1.45 -5.67
CA VAL A 28 3.61 1.39 -6.64
C VAL A 28 3.14 1.93 -7.98
N GLY A 29 3.89 2.90 -8.50
CA GLY A 29 3.49 3.72 -9.65
C GLY A 29 2.67 4.92 -9.21
N GLY A 30 3.12 6.13 -9.55
CA GLY A 30 2.47 7.40 -9.19
C GLY A 30 1.89 8.15 -10.39
N GLY A 31 1.49 7.42 -11.43
CA GLY A 31 0.89 8.00 -12.64
C GLY A 31 -0.54 8.48 -12.42
N ARG A 32 -1.18 9.02 -13.46
CA ARG A 32 -2.57 9.53 -13.39
C ARG A 32 -3.57 8.49 -12.86
N ILE A 33 -3.41 7.22 -13.26
CA ILE A 33 -4.27 6.11 -12.79
C ILE A 33 -4.12 5.94 -11.27
N SER A 34 -2.90 6.01 -10.76
CA SER A 34 -2.60 5.93 -9.34
C SER A 34 -3.34 6.98 -8.54
N GLN A 35 -3.36 8.23 -9.01
CA GLN A 35 -4.07 9.32 -8.35
C GLN A 35 -5.58 9.04 -8.27
N THR A 36 -6.21 8.61 -9.37
CA THR A 36 -7.63 8.26 -9.40
C THR A 36 -7.96 7.11 -8.43
N GLN A 37 -7.16 6.05 -8.46
CA GLN A 37 -7.38 4.89 -7.58
C GLN A 37 -7.13 5.23 -6.11
N ALA A 38 -6.12 6.06 -5.82
CA ALA A 38 -5.83 6.56 -4.48
C ALA A 38 -6.97 7.42 -3.93
N MET A 39 -7.58 8.28 -4.76
CA MET A 39 -8.77 9.04 -4.38
C MET A 39 -9.95 8.12 -4.09
N ALA A 40 -10.22 7.14 -4.96
CA ALA A 40 -11.29 6.16 -4.73
C ALA A 40 -11.09 5.39 -3.41
N ALA A 41 -9.86 4.91 -3.14
CA ALA A 41 -9.53 4.21 -1.90
C ALA A 41 -9.80 5.08 -0.67
N ARG A 42 -9.34 6.34 -0.67
CA ARG A 42 -9.59 7.32 0.41
C ARG A 42 -11.08 7.59 0.63
N MET A 43 -11.87 7.71 -0.44
CA MET A 43 -13.32 7.97 -0.36
C MET A 43 -14.11 6.86 0.33
N THR A 44 -13.61 5.62 0.33
CA THR A 44 -14.29 4.51 1.02
C THR A 44 -14.24 4.62 2.55
N ASN A 45 -13.34 5.46 3.11
CA ASN A 45 -13.03 5.48 4.54
C ASN A 45 -12.51 4.12 5.08
N ARG A 46 -12.14 3.17 4.20
CA ARG A 46 -11.61 1.84 4.56
C ARG A 46 -10.08 1.77 4.49
N TRP A 47 -9.48 2.68 3.74
CA TRP A 47 -8.04 2.68 3.44
C TRP A 47 -7.37 3.98 3.87
N GLU A 48 -6.11 3.85 4.26
CA GLU A 48 -5.17 4.94 4.47
C GLU A 48 -3.93 4.67 3.62
N ILE A 49 -3.51 5.64 2.83
CA ILE A 49 -2.32 5.50 1.98
C ILE A 49 -1.13 5.95 2.80
N VAL A 50 -0.27 5.01 3.19
CA VAL A 50 0.81 5.24 4.15
C VAL A 50 2.21 5.10 3.56
N ALA A 51 2.35 4.51 2.38
CA ALA A 51 3.66 4.21 1.79
C ALA A 51 3.59 4.29 0.25
N GLY A 52 4.72 4.62 -0.39
CA GLY A 52 4.74 4.72 -1.84
C GLY A 52 6.11 4.63 -2.51
N ALA A 53 6.15 3.91 -3.64
CA ALA A 53 7.19 3.95 -4.66
C ALA A 53 6.57 4.57 -5.93
N LEU A 54 6.50 5.91 -5.97
CA LEU A 54 5.64 6.67 -6.89
C LEU A 54 6.33 7.11 -8.19
N SER A 55 7.64 6.90 -8.29
CA SER A 55 8.44 7.11 -9.50
C SER A 55 9.68 6.23 -9.46
N SER A 56 10.22 5.87 -10.63
CA SER A 56 11.56 5.27 -10.74
C SER A 56 12.69 6.27 -10.49
N ASP A 57 12.37 7.57 -10.50
CA ASP A 57 13.28 8.62 -10.06
C ASP A 57 13.07 8.86 -8.55
N PRO A 58 14.08 8.64 -7.70
CA PRO A 58 13.93 8.74 -6.26
C PRO A 58 13.49 10.13 -5.78
N THR A 59 13.98 11.19 -6.42
CA THR A 59 13.65 12.58 -6.07
C THR A 59 12.19 12.87 -6.37
N ARG A 60 11.70 12.48 -7.55
CA ARG A 60 10.28 12.61 -7.92
C ARG A 60 9.38 11.71 -7.05
N SER A 61 9.84 10.51 -6.69
CA SER A 61 9.10 9.61 -5.81
C SER A 61 8.85 10.26 -4.45
N LYS A 62 9.91 10.79 -3.82
CA LYS A 62 9.83 11.49 -2.52
C LYS A 62 8.99 12.75 -2.57
N ALA A 63 9.15 13.58 -3.60
CA ALA A 63 8.34 14.78 -3.77
C ALA A 63 6.84 14.44 -3.86
N ARG A 64 6.47 13.45 -4.67
CA ARG A 64 5.08 12.99 -4.81
C ARG A 64 4.53 12.35 -3.53
N ALA A 65 5.38 11.63 -2.79
CA ALA A 65 4.98 11.06 -1.51
C ALA A 65 4.58 12.19 -0.53
N GLY A 66 5.36 13.27 -0.50
CA GLY A 66 5.02 14.49 0.25
C GLY A 66 3.68 15.12 -0.16
N GLU A 67 3.40 15.22 -1.47
CA GLU A 67 2.09 15.70 -1.97
C GLU A 67 0.92 14.82 -1.52
N TRP A 68 1.19 13.55 -1.22
CA TRP A 68 0.19 12.56 -0.80
C TRP A 68 0.10 12.39 0.72
N PHE A 69 0.84 13.21 1.48
CA PHE A 69 0.98 13.14 2.93
C PHE A 69 1.50 11.77 3.41
N ILE A 70 2.35 11.13 2.60
CA ILE A 70 3.09 9.94 2.99
C ILE A 70 4.32 10.38 3.78
N GLU A 71 4.55 9.73 4.92
CA GLU A 71 5.71 10.02 5.76
C GLU A 71 7.04 9.85 5.01
N PRO A 72 8.04 10.73 5.23
CA PRO A 72 9.29 10.69 4.47
C PRO A 72 10.05 9.35 4.56
N ASP A 73 9.90 8.63 5.67
CA ASP A 73 10.52 7.32 5.91
C ASP A 73 9.76 6.15 5.25
N ARG A 74 8.64 6.43 4.56
CA ARG A 74 7.84 5.47 3.76
C ARG A 74 7.71 5.89 2.29
N ALA A 75 8.58 6.82 1.86
CA ALA A 75 8.74 7.25 0.49
C ALA A 75 9.93 6.52 -0.15
N TYR A 76 9.65 5.45 -0.89
CA TYR A 76 10.66 4.53 -1.41
C TYR A 76 11.08 4.86 -2.84
N ALA A 77 12.30 4.45 -3.22
CA ALA A 77 12.82 4.62 -4.57
C ALA A 77 12.39 3.50 -5.53
N GLY A 78 11.95 2.36 -4.99
CA GLY A 78 11.52 1.21 -5.78
C GLY A 78 10.63 0.25 -4.99
N PHE A 79 9.91 -0.60 -5.72
CA PHE A 79 8.97 -1.55 -5.14
C PHE A 79 9.65 -2.66 -4.31
N ALA A 80 10.85 -3.09 -4.69
CA ALA A 80 11.56 -4.15 -3.97
C ALA A 80 12.03 -3.68 -2.58
N GLU A 81 12.56 -2.45 -2.51
CA GLU A 81 12.90 -1.78 -1.25
C GLU A 81 11.65 -1.62 -0.37
N MET A 82 10.58 -1.11 -0.95
CA MET A 82 9.30 -0.91 -0.26
C MET A 82 8.73 -2.21 0.31
N ALA A 83 8.71 -3.29 -0.48
CA ALA A 83 8.19 -4.58 -0.04
C ALA A 83 8.99 -5.12 1.16
N SER A 84 10.32 -5.08 1.09
CA SER A 84 11.19 -5.53 2.18
C SER A 84 11.03 -4.68 3.44
N ALA A 85 11.00 -3.35 3.30
CA ALA A 85 10.92 -2.44 4.44
C ALA A 85 9.56 -2.48 5.13
N GLU A 86 8.46 -2.52 4.37
CA GLU A 86 7.11 -2.57 4.94
C GLU A 86 6.80 -3.93 5.57
N ALA A 87 7.29 -5.05 4.98
CA ALA A 87 7.10 -6.37 5.58
C ALA A 87 7.83 -6.52 6.93
N ALA A 88 8.99 -5.86 7.08
CA ALA A 88 9.73 -5.85 8.34
C ALA A 88 9.16 -4.86 9.37
N ARG A 89 8.28 -3.94 8.96
CA ARG A 89 7.76 -2.89 9.84
C ARG A 89 6.59 -3.45 10.68
N PRO A 90 6.59 -3.25 12.02
CA PRO A 90 5.48 -3.69 12.88
C PRO A 90 4.12 -3.14 12.46
N GLU A 91 4.13 -1.95 11.87
CA GLU A 91 2.97 -1.26 11.30
C GLU A 91 3.12 -1.05 9.80
N GLY A 92 3.51 -2.12 9.11
CA GLY A 92 3.62 -2.18 7.65
C GLY A 92 2.29 -2.00 6.93
N VAL A 93 2.35 -1.98 5.60
CA VAL A 93 1.16 -2.01 4.76
C VAL A 93 0.42 -3.35 4.89
N ASP A 94 -0.91 -3.31 4.80
CA ASP A 94 -1.75 -4.51 4.76
C ASP A 94 -1.97 -5.02 3.32
N ALA A 95 -1.75 -4.16 2.33
CA ALA A 95 -1.84 -4.48 0.92
C ALA A 95 -1.04 -3.47 0.08
N VAL A 96 -0.76 -3.83 -1.18
CA VAL A 96 -0.19 -2.93 -2.18
C VAL A 96 -1.10 -2.74 -3.38
N MET A 97 -1.21 -1.51 -3.85
CA MET A 97 -1.86 -1.15 -5.10
C MET A 97 -0.80 -0.94 -6.19
N LEU A 98 -0.81 -1.80 -7.21
CA LEU A 98 0.09 -1.70 -8.36
C LEU A 98 -0.58 -0.94 -9.51
N THR A 99 0.03 0.17 -9.91
CA THR A 99 -0.44 1.06 -10.99
C THR A 99 0.70 1.45 -11.94
N THR A 100 1.70 0.59 -12.06
CA THR A 100 2.80 0.71 -13.01
C THR A 100 2.33 0.34 -14.43
N PRO A 101 3.14 0.54 -15.48
CA PRO A 101 2.88 -0.07 -16.78
C PRO A 101 2.92 -1.61 -16.69
N ASN A 102 2.18 -2.29 -17.58
CA ASN A 102 1.94 -3.74 -17.53
C ASN A 102 3.21 -4.59 -17.42
N ASN A 103 4.31 -4.17 -18.07
CA ASN A 103 5.58 -4.90 -18.03
C ASN A 103 6.21 -4.99 -16.62
N ALA A 104 5.85 -4.07 -15.72
CA ALA A 104 6.35 -4.02 -14.35
C ALA A 104 5.38 -4.65 -13.33
N HIS A 105 4.19 -5.08 -13.74
CA HIS A 105 3.22 -5.69 -12.82
C HIS A 105 3.75 -6.98 -12.19
N PHE A 106 4.23 -7.92 -13.01
CA PHE A 106 4.73 -9.22 -12.53
C PHE A 106 5.86 -9.08 -11.50
N PRO A 107 6.98 -8.39 -11.79
CA PRO A 107 8.07 -8.29 -10.81
C PRO A 107 7.67 -7.52 -9.56
N ALA A 108 6.79 -6.51 -9.67
CA ALA A 108 6.30 -5.79 -8.50
C ALA A 108 5.39 -6.68 -7.63
N ALA A 109 4.42 -7.38 -8.23
CA ALA A 109 3.53 -8.29 -7.51
C ALA A 109 4.31 -9.39 -6.79
N MET A 110 5.27 -10.02 -7.48
CA MET A 110 6.12 -11.05 -6.88
C MET A 110 6.87 -10.55 -5.66
N ALA A 111 7.44 -9.34 -5.70
CA ALA A 111 8.18 -8.79 -4.57
C ALA A 111 7.33 -8.63 -3.29
N PHE A 112 6.05 -8.23 -3.41
CA PHE A 112 5.16 -8.11 -2.25
C PHE A 112 4.61 -9.47 -1.79
N LEU A 113 4.26 -10.36 -2.74
CA LEU A 113 3.80 -11.71 -2.42
C LEU A 113 4.86 -12.52 -1.67
N GLU A 114 6.13 -12.45 -2.11
CA GLU A 114 7.26 -13.09 -1.44
C GLU A 114 7.51 -12.51 -0.04
N ALA A 115 7.16 -11.24 0.18
CA ALA A 115 7.25 -10.57 1.47
C ALA A 115 6.02 -10.81 2.36
N GLY A 116 5.01 -11.54 1.89
CA GLY A 116 3.79 -11.86 2.63
C GLY A 116 2.76 -10.71 2.70
N ILE A 117 2.80 -9.79 1.73
CA ILE A 117 1.89 -8.63 1.58
C ILE A 117 0.95 -8.84 0.40
#